data_AF-A0AA51DB52-F1
#
_entry.id   AF-A0AA51DB52-F1
#
_cell.length_a   1.000
_cell.length_b   1.000
_cell.length_c   1.000
_cell.angle_alpha   90.00
_cell.angle_beta   90.00
_cell.angle_gamma   90.00
#
_symmetry.space_group_name_H-M   'P 1'
#
loop_
_entity.id
_entity.type
_entity.pdbx_description
1 polymer ?
#
loop_
_entity_poly.entity_id
_entity_poly.type
_entity_poly.pdbx_seq_one_letter_code
_entity_poly.pdbx_strand_id
1 'polypeptide(L)'
;MDEIKTISLNLNVLLTLAVDVATNKVEVQNCDAKVVKVASDDNNQIQYTEHQINETENRYGILTLGAKSLVGMLMPTATEVTIEIDGVKFISSKSIRSHRSTRGRIDGLTQLFREFPDKLAVGAILSVSYDSQTSILALKSN
;
A
#
# COMPACT_ATOMS: atom_id res chain seq x y z
N MET A 1 -1.67 36.51 12.18
CA MET A 1 -0.94 35.25 12.41
C MET A 1 -0.90 34.55 11.08
N ASP A 2 0.28 34.33 10.52
CA ASP A 2 0.41 33.62 9.25
C ASP A 2 0.13 32.13 9.49
N GLU A 3 -0.81 31.57 8.74
CA GLU A 3 -1.08 30.13 8.74
C GLU A 3 0.09 29.40 8.09
N ILE A 4 0.87 28.68 8.91
CA ILE A 4 1.90 27.78 8.40
C ILE A 4 1.20 26.48 8.00
N LYS A 5 1.06 26.25 6.69
CA LYS A 5 0.59 24.96 6.15
C LYS A 5 1.78 24.04 5.93
N THR A 6 1.76 22.88 6.57
CA THR A 6 2.73 21.82 6.31
C THR A 6 2.22 20.92 5.19
N ILE A 7 3.10 20.55 4.27
CA ILE A 7 2.81 19.58 3.21
C ILE A 7 3.83 18.45 3.27
N SER A 8 3.34 17.22 3.09
CA SER A 8 4.16 16.02 2.94
C SER A 8 4.19 15.61 1.47
N LEU A 9 5.38 15.50 0.90
CA LEU A 9 5.59 15.13 -0.50
C LEU A 9 6.20 13.73 -0.58
N ASN A 10 5.54 12.84 -1.33
CA ASN A 10 6.15 11.57 -1.71
C ASN A 10 6.77 11.74 -3.11
N LEU A 11 8.10 11.66 -3.18
CA LEU A 11 8.88 11.90 -4.39
C LEU A 11 9.49 10.60 -4.87
N ASN A 12 9.40 10.37 -6.18
CA ASN A 12 10.27 9.41 -6.85
C ASN A 12 11.40 10.21 -7.50
N VAL A 13 12.63 9.95 -7.07
CA VAL A 13 13.82 10.67 -7.55
C VAL A 13 14.67 9.70 -8.35
N LEU A 14 14.87 10.03 -9.62
CA LEU A 14 15.81 9.34 -10.48
C LEU A 14 17.05 10.22 -10.64
N LEU A 15 18.15 9.77 -10.03
CA LEU A 15 19.43 10.45 -10.08
C LEU A 15 20.40 9.69 -11.00
N THR A 16 20.95 10.38 -11.99
CA THR A 16 22.02 9.86 -12.84
C THR A 16 23.32 10.56 -12.47
N LEU A 17 24.30 9.77 -12.02
CA LEU A 17 25.60 10.25 -11.60
C LEU A 17 26.68 9.80 -12.58
N ALA A 18 27.57 10.70 -12.96
CA ALA A 18 28.84 10.36 -13.57
C ALA A 18 29.91 10.31 -12.46
N VAL A 19 30.70 9.25 -12.44
CA VAL A 19 31.83 9.11 -11.52
C VAL A 19 33.11 9.07 -12.33
N ASP A 20 33.96 10.07 -12.16
CA ASP A 20 35.33 10.04 -12.67
C ASP A 20 36.22 9.27 -11.68
N VAL A 21 36.58 8.05 -12.09
CA VAL A 21 37.36 7.10 -11.28
C VAL A 21 38.81 7.56 -11.09
N ALA A 22 39.34 8.40 -11.99
CA ALA A 22 40.72 8.88 -11.87
C ALA A 22 40.84 10.01 -10.84
N THR A 23 39.81 10.83 -10.71
CA THR A 23 39.80 12.00 -9.81
C THR A 23 38.90 11.83 -8.59
N ASN A 24 38.19 10.71 -8.46
CA ASN A 24 37.15 10.45 -7.46
C ASN A 24 36.08 11.56 -7.41
N LYS A 25 35.81 12.21 -8.54
CA LYS A 25 34.77 13.24 -8.64
C LYS A 25 33.46 12.60 -9.04
N VAL A 26 32.39 12.99 -8.35
CA VAL A 26 31.01 12.60 -8.67
C VAL A 26 30.30 13.83 -9.19
N GLU A 27 29.71 13.72 -10.37
CA GLU A 27 28.96 14.79 -11.01
C GLU A 27 27.52 14.33 -11.25
N VAL A 28 26.56 15.16 -10.86
CA VAL A 28 25.13 14.89 -11.10
C VAL A 28 24.85 15.27 -12.55
N GLN A 29 24.62 14.29 -13.42
CA GLN A 29 24.29 14.55 -14.82
C GLN A 29 22.82 14.88 -15.01
N ASN A 30 21.94 14.17 -14.30
CA ASN A 30 20.52 14.40 -14.38
C ASN A 30 19.83 14.07 -13.05
N CYS A 31 18.87 14.89 -12.67
CA CYS A 31 18.01 14.68 -11.52
C CYS A 31 16.58 14.95 -11.97
N ASP A 32 15.81 13.88 -12.15
CA ASP A 32 14.38 13.99 -12.40
C ASP A 32 13.64 13.63 -11.11
N ALA A 33 12.91 14.59 -10.57
CA ALA A 33 12.11 14.44 -9.38
C ALA A 33 10.64 14.54 -9.76
N LYS A 34 9.93 13.41 -9.69
CA LYS A 34 8.49 13.38 -9.95
C LYS A 34 7.73 13.31 -8.63
N VAL A 35 6.84 14.29 -8.44
CA VAL A 35 5.88 14.25 -7.34
C VAL A 35 4.90 13.11 -7.60
N VAL A 36 4.94 12.09 -6.75
CA VAL A 36 4.03 10.94 -6.84
C VAL A 36 2.72 11.29 -6.13
N LYS A 37 2.80 12.01 -5.01
CA LYS A 37 1.63 12.45 -4.22
C LYS A 37 1.97 13.65 -3.35
N VAL A 38 1.02 14.57 -3.22
CA VAL A 38 1.03 15.69 -2.26
C VAL A 38 -0.03 15.41 -1.20
N ALA A 39 0.33 15.45 0.07
CA ALA A 39 -0.63 15.44 1.18
C ALA A 39 -0.55 16.79 1.91
N SER A 40 -1.69 17.44 2.08
CA SER A 40 -1.87 18.65 2.90
C SER A 40 -2.56 18.26 4.21
N ASP A 41 -2.14 18.85 5.32
CA ASP A 41 -2.65 18.54 6.68
C ASP A 41 -4.19 18.60 6.82
N ASP A 42 -4.89 19.36 5.96
CA ASP A 42 -6.36 19.42 5.95
C ASP A 42 -7.06 18.17 5.38
N ASN A 43 -6.31 17.20 4.84
CA ASN A 43 -6.85 16.00 4.20
C ASN A 43 -6.10 14.73 4.61
N ASN A 44 -5.90 14.55 5.93
CA ASN A 44 -5.51 13.27 6.53
C ASN A 44 -6.62 12.20 6.43
N GLN A 45 -7.52 12.33 5.44
CA GLN A 45 -8.43 11.26 5.08
C GLN A 45 -7.60 10.17 4.41
N ILE A 46 -7.41 9.08 5.16
CA ILE A 46 -7.00 7.79 4.62
C ILE A 46 -7.81 7.56 3.34
N GLN A 47 -7.15 7.61 2.18
CA GLN A 47 -7.84 7.47 0.91
C GLN A 47 -8.15 5.99 0.70
N TYR A 48 -9.44 5.67 0.76
CA TYR A 48 -9.95 4.34 0.50
C TYR A 48 -10.18 4.13 -0.99
N THR A 49 -9.85 2.93 -1.47
CA THR A 49 -10.22 2.43 -2.79
C THR A 49 -11.24 1.32 -2.59
N GLU A 50 -12.34 1.35 -3.33
CA GLU A 50 -13.30 0.24 -3.31
C GLU A 50 -12.70 -1.01 -3.96
N HIS A 51 -12.88 -2.15 -3.30
CA HIS A 51 -12.46 -3.46 -3.78
C HIS A 51 -13.60 -4.45 -3.59
N GLN A 52 -14.04 -5.09 -4.67
CA GLN A 52 -15.03 -6.15 -4.61
C GLN A 52 -14.34 -7.51 -4.51
N ILE A 53 -14.73 -8.31 -3.52
CA ILE A 53 -14.22 -9.66 -3.33
C ILE A 53 -14.73 -10.58 -4.44
N ASN A 54 -13.81 -11.21 -5.16
CA ASN A 54 -14.15 -12.21 -6.17
C ASN A 54 -14.03 -13.66 -5.65
N GLU A 55 -14.52 -14.63 -6.43
CA GLU A 55 -14.48 -16.05 -6.07
C GLU A 55 -13.07 -16.58 -5.81
N THR A 56 -12.08 -16.11 -6.57
CA THR A 56 -10.68 -16.58 -6.46
C THR A 56 -10.07 -16.09 -5.16
N GLU A 57 -10.30 -14.82 -4.82
CA GLU A 57 -9.84 -14.21 -3.57
C GLU A 57 -10.40 -14.92 -2.34
N ASN A 58 -11.72 -15.16 -2.33
CA ASN A 58 -12.37 -15.87 -1.24
C ASN A 58 -11.88 -17.33 -1.13
N ARG A 59 -11.78 -18.04 -2.26
CA ARG A 59 -11.35 -19.45 -2.30
C ARG A 59 -9.91 -19.65 -1.81
N TYR A 60 -8.99 -18.80 -2.25
CA TYR A 60 -7.56 -18.95 -1.94
C TYR A 60 -7.11 -18.14 -0.73
N GLY A 61 -7.97 -17.26 -0.19
CA GLY A 61 -7.61 -16.36 0.90
C GLY A 61 -6.50 -15.40 0.47
N ILE A 62 -6.75 -14.68 -0.61
CA ILE A 62 -5.85 -13.65 -1.15
C ILE A 62 -6.64 -12.37 -1.45
N LEU A 63 -5.95 -11.25 -1.59
CA LEU A 63 -6.52 -10.01 -2.14
C LEU A 63 -5.67 -9.55 -3.32
N THR A 64 -6.31 -9.11 -4.40
CA THR A 64 -5.66 -8.60 -5.60
C THR A 64 -6.14 -7.18 -5.88
N LEU A 65 -5.56 -6.22 -5.19
CA LEU A 65 -5.94 -4.81 -5.24
C LEU A 65 -5.48 -4.12 -6.55
N GLY A 66 -4.70 -4.81 -7.38
CA GLY A 66 -4.20 -4.33 -8.67
C GLY A 66 -2.98 -3.41 -8.55
N ALA A 67 -1.97 -3.63 -9.40
CA ALA A 67 -0.70 -2.90 -9.33
C ALA A 67 -0.79 -1.39 -9.63
N LYS A 68 -1.87 -0.96 -10.28
CA LYS A 68 -2.14 0.44 -10.65
C LYS A 68 -3.12 1.13 -9.71
N SER A 69 -3.74 0.43 -8.76
CA SER A 69 -4.61 1.07 -7.78
C SER A 69 -3.78 1.90 -6.81
N LEU A 70 -4.42 2.86 -6.13
CA LEU A 70 -3.74 3.69 -5.14
C LEU A 70 -3.07 2.83 -4.07
N VAL A 71 -3.79 1.84 -3.54
CA VAL A 71 -3.28 0.92 -2.53
C VAL A 71 -2.17 0.04 -3.09
N GLY A 72 -2.35 -0.52 -4.29
CA GLY A 72 -1.35 -1.36 -4.92
C GLY A 72 -0.04 -0.63 -5.20
N MET A 73 -0.09 0.62 -5.65
CA MET A 73 1.12 1.43 -5.89
C MET A 73 1.92 1.73 -4.62
N LEU A 74 1.24 1.89 -3.48
CA LEU A 74 1.86 2.17 -2.19
C LEU A 74 2.46 0.93 -1.54
N MET A 75 1.96 -0.27 -1.88
CA MET A 75 2.35 -1.51 -1.24
C MET A 75 3.66 -2.08 -1.84
N PRO A 76 4.73 -2.21 -1.03
CA PRO A 76 5.95 -2.90 -1.46
C PRO A 76 5.69 -4.40 -1.65
N THR A 77 6.48 -5.06 -2.50
CA THR A 77 6.42 -6.52 -2.72
C THR A 77 7.24 -7.29 -1.67
N ALA A 78 6.85 -8.53 -1.38
CA ALA A 78 7.53 -9.41 -0.42
C ALA A 78 7.65 -8.85 1.01
N THR A 79 6.75 -7.95 1.40
CA THR A 79 6.74 -7.29 2.71
C THR A 79 5.63 -7.86 3.57
N GLU A 80 5.87 -7.93 4.88
CA GLU A 80 4.83 -8.30 5.84
C GLU A 80 3.81 -7.18 6.00
N VAL A 81 2.54 -7.55 6.07
CA VAL A 81 1.41 -6.62 6.10
C VAL A 81 0.56 -6.95 7.32
N THR A 82 0.28 -5.93 8.14
CA THR A 82 -0.70 -6.05 9.22
C THR A 82 -2.09 -5.75 8.65
N ILE A 83 -3.08 -6.58 8.98
CA ILE A 83 -4.46 -6.34 8.56
C ILE A 83 -5.24 -5.72 9.72
N GLU A 84 -6.00 -4.67 9.40
CA GLU A 84 -7.02 -4.13 10.27
C GLU A 84 -8.38 -4.23 9.56
N ILE A 85 -9.38 -4.83 10.20
CA ILE A 85 -10.73 -4.94 9.65
C ILE A 85 -11.71 -4.23 10.57
N ASP A 86 -12.41 -3.22 10.04
CA ASP A 86 -13.33 -2.34 10.79
C ASP A 86 -12.74 -1.78 12.10
N GLY A 87 -11.47 -1.38 12.06
CA GLY A 87 -10.76 -0.83 13.22
C GLY A 87 -10.21 -1.88 14.20
N VAL A 88 -10.41 -3.17 13.94
CA VAL A 88 -9.86 -4.26 14.75
C VAL A 88 -8.64 -4.86 14.06
N LYS A 89 -7.49 -4.83 14.74
CA LYS A 89 -6.27 -5.50 14.25
C LYS A 89 -6.48 -7.00 14.25
N PHE A 90 -6.30 -7.61 13.08
CA PHE A 90 -6.37 -9.05 12.91
C PHE A 90 -5.03 -9.69 13.27
N ILE A 91 -5.06 -10.72 14.12
CA ILE A 91 -3.87 -11.47 14.54
C ILE A 91 -3.91 -12.85 13.88
N SER A 92 -3.06 -13.04 12.90
CA SER A 92 -2.93 -14.31 12.18
C SER A 92 -1.86 -15.19 12.83
N SER A 93 -2.10 -16.50 12.81
CA SER A 93 -1.09 -17.51 13.16
C SER A 93 0.02 -17.64 12.11
N LYS A 94 -0.23 -17.14 10.88
CA LYS A 94 0.70 -17.15 9.75
C LYS A 94 0.99 -15.74 9.28
N SER A 95 2.22 -15.49 8.84
CA SER A 95 2.61 -14.19 8.27
C SER A 95 1.76 -13.88 7.03
N ILE A 96 1.17 -12.69 7.03
CA ILE A 96 0.44 -12.12 5.90
C ILE A 96 1.42 -11.23 5.15
N ARG A 97 1.58 -11.46 3.85
CA ARG A 97 2.63 -10.79 3.07
C ARG A 97 2.12 -10.37 1.71
N SER A 98 2.65 -9.26 1.20
CA SER A 98 2.51 -8.92 -0.21
C SER A 98 3.24 -9.94 -1.08
N HIS A 99 2.66 -10.25 -2.24
CA HIS A 99 3.22 -11.22 -3.18
C HIS A 99 4.62 -10.79 -3.64
N ARG A 100 5.47 -11.76 -3.97
CA ARG A 100 6.89 -11.52 -4.30
C ARG A 100 7.09 -10.73 -5.59
N SER A 101 6.24 -10.94 -6.58
CA SER A 101 6.38 -10.35 -7.93
C SER A 101 5.14 -9.59 -8.40
N THR A 102 4.02 -9.68 -7.68
CA THR A 102 2.74 -9.11 -8.10
C THR A 102 2.36 -8.00 -7.13
N ARG A 103 2.58 -6.76 -7.55
CA ARG A 103 2.26 -5.59 -6.74
C ARG A 103 0.74 -5.49 -6.49
N GLY A 104 0.37 -5.13 -5.26
CA GLY A 104 -1.02 -5.04 -4.82
C GLY A 104 -1.71 -6.38 -4.54
N ARG A 105 -0.99 -7.50 -4.66
CA ARG A 105 -1.49 -8.81 -4.22
C ARG A 105 -1.02 -9.09 -2.79
N ILE A 106 -1.93 -9.54 -1.93
CA ILE A 106 -1.65 -9.99 -0.56
C ILE A 106 -2.02 -11.46 -0.45
N ASP A 107 -1.10 -12.25 0.12
CA ASP A 107 -1.27 -13.67 0.39
C ASP A 107 -1.38 -13.95 1.90
N GLY A 108 -1.90 -15.13 2.25
CA GLY A 108 -1.97 -15.59 3.64
C GLY A 108 -3.23 -15.17 4.39
N LEU A 109 -4.28 -14.74 3.68
CA LEU A 109 -5.52 -14.24 4.28
C LEU A 109 -6.55 -15.34 4.55
N THR A 110 -6.24 -16.62 4.30
CA THR A 110 -7.20 -17.72 4.49
C THR A 110 -7.83 -17.74 5.89
N GLN A 111 -7.06 -17.41 6.94
CA GLN A 111 -7.60 -17.33 8.31
C GLN A 111 -8.57 -16.14 8.45
N LEU A 112 -8.22 -14.97 7.91
CA LEU A 112 -9.07 -13.78 7.91
C LEU A 112 -10.44 -14.06 7.25
N PHE A 113 -10.45 -14.67 6.07
CA PHE A 113 -11.69 -15.02 5.35
C PHE A 113 -12.57 -16.01 6.11
N ARG A 114 -12.00 -16.87 6.97
CA ARG A 114 -12.76 -17.81 7.81
C ARG A 114 -13.31 -17.16 9.08
N GLU A 115 -12.60 -16.20 9.64
CA GLU A 115 -13.02 -15.48 10.84
C GLU A 115 -14.05 -14.38 10.54
N PHE A 116 -14.01 -13.81 9.33
CA PHE A 116 -14.95 -12.77 8.88
C PHE A 116 -15.70 -13.18 7.59
N PRO A 117 -16.41 -14.33 7.58
CA PRO A 117 -17.02 -14.87 6.37
C PRO A 117 -18.11 -13.96 5.79
N ASP A 118 -18.88 -13.29 6.66
CA ASP A 118 -19.96 -12.39 6.22
C ASP A 118 -19.42 -11.09 5.61
N LYS A 119 -18.29 -10.59 6.13
CA LYS A 119 -17.68 -9.33 5.67
C LYS A 119 -16.86 -9.50 4.40
N LEU A 120 -16.32 -10.71 4.18
CA LEU A 120 -15.43 -11.04 3.08
C LEU A 120 -16.04 -12.07 2.12
N ALA A 121 -17.38 -12.15 2.09
CA ALA A 121 -18.11 -13.00 1.17
C ALA A 121 -17.86 -12.59 -0.29
N VAL A 122 -18.03 -13.53 -1.22
CA VAL A 122 -17.98 -13.20 -2.66
C VAL A 122 -19.02 -12.13 -2.98
N GLY A 123 -18.58 -11.07 -3.66
CA GLY A 123 -19.39 -9.92 -4.01
C GLY A 123 -19.38 -8.80 -2.97
N ALA A 124 -18.85 -9.01 -1.76
CA ALA A 124 -18.71 -7.96 -0.75
C ALA A 124 -17.82 -6.83 -1.27
N ILE A 125 -18.20 -5.59 -0.98
CA ILE A 125 -17.44 -4.39 -1.35
C ILE A 125 -16.78 -3.85 -0.10
N LEU A 126 -15.46 -3.69 -0.17
CA LEU A 126 -14.63 -3.17 0.90
C LEU A 126 -14.06 -1.82 0.51
N SER A 127 -14.02 -0.92 1.46
CA SER A 127 -13.17 0.27 1.40
C SER A 127 -11.77 -0.11 1.91
N VAL A 128 -10.77 -0.05 1.03
CA VAL A 128 -9.40 -0.52 1.31
C VAL A 128 -8.41 0.63 1.31
N SER A 129 -7.51 0.67 2.30
CA SER A 129 -6.43 1.65 2.38
C SER A 129 -5.16 1.05 2.93
N TYR A 130 -4.00 1.58 2.55
CA TYR A 130 -2.71 1.12 3.05
C TYR A 130 -1.83 2.28 3.51
N ASP A 131 -1.27 2.12 4.70
CA ASP A 131 -0.24 3.00 5.26
C ASP A 131 1.14 2.37 5.07
N SER A 132 1.98 2.99 4.23
CA SER A 132 3.33 2.51 3.94
C SER A 132 4.32 2.69 5.09
N GLN A 133 4.06 3.57 6.04
CA GLN A 133 4.95 3.78 7.19
C GLN A 133 4.78 2.66 8.22
N THR A 134 3.53 2.28 8.49
CA THR A 134 3.19 1.25 9.48
C THR A 134 2.93 -0.13 8.87
N SER A 135 2.89 -0.22 7.54
CA SER A 135 2.55 -1.45 6.79
C SER A 135 1.19 -2.04 7.18
N ILE A 136 0.23 -1.18 7.50
CA ILE A 136 -1.15 -1.57 7.85
C ILE A 136 -2.03 -1.45 6.61
N LEU A 137 -2.71 -2.55 6.26
CA LEU A 137 -3.82 -2.57 5.31
C LEU A 137 -5.13 -2.55 6.10
N ALA A 138 -5.85 -1.44 6.04
CA ALA A 138 -7.17 -1.32 6.62
C ALA A 138 -8.25 -1.69 5.61
N LEU A 139 -9.17 -2.55 6.05
CA LEU A 139 -10.35 -3.03 5.33
C LEU A 139 -11.58 -2.56 6.10
N LYS A 140 -12.45 -1.80 5.45
CA LYS A 140 -13.76 -1.43 6.00
C LYS A 140 -14.85 -2.12 5.19
N SER A 141 -15.67 -2.95 5.83
CA SER A 141 -16.87 -3.48 5.19
C SER A 141 -17.92 -2.38 5.07
N ASN A 142 -18.55 -2.28 3.90
CA ASN A 142 -19.70 -1.40 3.68
C ASN A 142 -20.99 -2.03 4.21
#